data_AF-A0A3L8PF57-F1
#
_entry.id   AF-A0A3L8PF57-F1
#
_cell.length_a   1.000
_cell.length_b   1.000
_cell.length_c   1.000
_cell.angle_alpha   90.00
_cell.angle_beta   90.00
_cell.angle_gamma   90.00
#
_symmetry.space_group_name_H-M   'P 1'
#
loop_
_entity.id
_entity.type
_entity.pdbx_description
1 polymer ?
#
loop_
_entity_poly.entity_id
_entity_poly.type
_entity_poly.pdbx_seq_one_letter_code
_entity_poly.pdbx_strand_id
1 'polypeptide(L)'
;HEGIPVLGDLLNLIRSAPDELRQMALDRGELDRYRATTQDLEAALIALVDDDRLGALFNTQTTETMDLSRPVVFDVSSLNDEDDAIKAAVLMSCWSAGFGAINVTHALADAGLEPQRRFFVVLDELWRTLRTAPGLVDRVDALTRLNRQWGVGQAMISHTTDDLKALPSAEDRAKALGFVERAGFVVLGGVPSREVDALSAVI
;
A
#
# COMPACT_ATOMS: atom_id res chain seq x y z
N HIS A 1 -20.01 -10.00 11.21
CA HIS A 1 -21.19 -9.30 10.69
C HIS A 1 -21.68 -10.03 9.43
N GLU A 2 -22.55 -9.42 8.62
CA GLU A 2 -22.87 -9.90 7.28
C GLU A 2 -22.10 -9.06 6.24
N GLY A 3 -21.23 -9.67 5.43
CA GLY A 3 -20.41 -8.99 4.41
C GLY A 3 -18.90 -9.26 4.52
N ILE A 4 -18.08 -8.41 3.89
CA ILE A 4 -16.60 -8.45 4.01
C ILE A 4 -16.21 -7.78 5.34
N PRO A 5 -15.39 -8.39 6.21
CA PRO A 5 -15.04 -7.78 7.50
C PRO A 5 -14.32 -6.42 7.35
N VAL A 6 -14.62 -5.47 8.25
CA VAL A 6 -13.93 -4.17 8.35
C VAL A 6 -13.09 -4.08 9.63
N LEU A 7 -12.32 -2.99 9.81
CA LEU A 7 -11.44 -2.82 10.98
C LEU A 7 -12.18 -2.88 12.32
N GLY A 8 -13.43 -2.41 12.37
CA GLY A 8 -14.30 -2.47 13.53
C GLY A 8 -14.69 -3.90 13.88
N ASP A 9 -14.88 -4.78 12.90
CA ASP A 9 -15.09 -6.21 13.14
C ASP A 9 -13.83 -6.85 13.75
N LEU A 10 -12.64 -6.47 13.27
CA LEU A 10 -11.37 -6.92 13.84
C LEU A 10 -11.19 -6.43 15.29
N LEU A 11 -11.49 -5.16 15.56
CA LEU A 11 -11.46 -4.60 16.92
C LEU A 11 -12.43 -5.35 17.86
N ASN A 12 -13.64 -5.64 17.39
CA ASN A 12 -14.62 -6.42 18.14
C ASN A 12 -14.15 -7.85 18.38
N LEU A 13 -13.51 -8.49 17.39
CA LEU A 13 -12.93 -9.83 17.52
C LEU A 13 -11.85 -9.85 18.61
N ILE A 14 -10.93 -8.88 18.61
CA ILE A 14 -9.88 -8.75 19.63
C ILE A 14 -10.50 -8.54 21.01
N ARG A 15 -11.50 -7.67 21.15
CA ARG A 15 -12.21 -7.43 22.42
C ARG A 15 -12.99 -8.64 22.92
N SER A 16 -13.56 -9.43 22.01
CA SER A 16 -14.32 -10.63 22.36
C SER A 16 -13.44 -11.77 22.89
N ALA A 17 -12.12 -11.69 22.65
CA ALA A 17 -11.10 -12.60 23.17
C ALA A 17 -11.49 -14.09 23.02
N PRO A 18 -11.79 -14.57 21.80
CA PRO A 18 -12.10 -15.99 21.58
C PRO A 18 -10.89 -16.85 21.96
N ASP A 19 -11.16 -18.09 22.38
CA ASP A 19 -10.13 -18.97 22.93
C ASP A 19 -8.95 -19.21 21.96
N GLU A 20 -9.20 -19.24 20.65
CA GLU A 20 -8.15 -19.34 19.63
C GLU A 20 -7.16 -18.16 19.68
N LEU A 21 -7.67 -16.92 19.77
CA LEU A 21 -6.81 -15.73 19.90
C LEU A 21 -6.10 -15.69 21.24
N ARG A 22 -6.78 -16.11 22.33
CA ARG A 22 -6.18 -16.18 23.67
C ARG A 22 -5.02 -17.18 23.74
N GLN A 23 -5.15 -18.33 23.06
CA GLN A 23 -4.08 -19.30 22.93
C GLN A 23 -2.89 -18.72 22.16
N MET A 24 -3.12 -18.00 21.05
CA MET A 24 -2.05 -17.37 20.28
C MET A 24 -1.35 -16.24 21.04
N ALA A 25 -2.10 -15.48 21.85
CA ALA A 25 -1.54 -14.47 22.76
C ALA A 25 -0.80 -15.08 23.96
N LEU A 26 -0.80 -16.41 24.11
CA LEU A 26 -0.15 -17.14 25.21
C LEU A 26 -0.59 -16.64 26.59
N ASP A 27 -1.89 -16.38 26.73
CA ASP A 27 -2.49 -15.85 27.96
C ASP A 27 -2.36 -16.81 29.16
N ARG A 28 -2.19 -18.12 28.88
CA ARG A 28 -2.11 -19.23 29.85
C ARG A 28 -3.35 -19.34 30.74
N GLY A 29 -4.51 -18.98 30.20
CA GLY A 29 -5.79 -18.98 30.91
C GLY A 29 -6.06 -17.69 31.71
N GLU A 30 -5.12 -16.74 31.74
CA GLU A 30 -5.26 -15.46 32.44
C GLU A 30 -5.70 -14.36 31.45
N LEU A 31 -6.97 -13.96 31.51
CA LEU A 31 -7.52 -12.95 30.60
C LEU A 31 -6.81 -11.59 30.71
N ASP A 32 -6.31 -11.22 31.88
CA ASP A 32 -5.57 -9.97 32.06
C ASP A 32 -4.22 -9.99 31.32
N ARG A 33 -3.59 -11.16 31.17
CA ARG A 33 -2.39 -11.31 30.33
C ARG A 33 -2.72 -11.13 28.85
N TYR A 34 -3.88 -11.63 28.40
CA TYR A 34 -4.37 -11.36 27.04
C TYR A 34 -4.53 -9.86 26.82
N ARG A 35 -5.30 -9.19 27.69
CA ARG A 35 -5.56 -7.75 27.58
C ARG A 35 -4.28 -6.92 27.55
N ALA A 36 -3.31 -7.23 28.42
CA ALA A 36 -2.02 -6.55 28.44
C ALA A 36 -1.24 -6.78 27.13
N THR A 37 -1.32 -7.99 26.56
CA THR A 37 -0.64 -8.33 25.30
C THR A 37 -1.27 -7.64 24.10
N THR A 38 -2.60 -7.46 24.09
CA THR A 38 -3.34 -6.86 22.97
C THR A 38 -3.57 -5.36 23.10
N GLN A 39 -3.19 -4.74 24.23
CA GLN A 39 -3.50 -3.35 24.57
C GLN A 39 -3.07 -2.35 23.48
N ASP A 40 -1.82 -2.44 23.02
CA ASP A 40 -1.27 -1.50 22.03
C ASP A 40 -1.96 -1.66 20.67
N LEU A 41 -2.28 -2.90 20.28
CA LEU A 41 -3.03 -3.18 19.05
C LEU A 41 -4.47 -2.65 19.15
N GLU A 42 -5.11 -2.83 20.29
CA GLU A 42 -6.46 -2.31 20.53
C GLU A 42 -6.47 -0.78 20.45
N ALA A 43 -5.51 -0.11 21.08
CA ALA A 43 -5.37 1.35 21.02
C ALA A 43 -5.15 1.85 19.59
N ALA A 44 -4.31 1.17 18.80
CA ALA A 44 -4.09 1.50 17.40
C ALA A 44 -5.35 1.31 16.54
N LEU A 45 -6.10 0.23 16.74
CA LEU A 45 -7.35 -0.02 16.03
C LEU A 45 -8.45 0.98 16.42
N ILE A 46 -8.55 1.34 17.70
CA ILE A 46 -9.46 2.40 18.17
C ILE A 46 -9.14 3.71 17.44
N ALA A 47 -7.86 4.10 17.39
CA ALA A 47 -7.46 5.33 16.69
C ALA A 47 -7.80 5.30 15.18
N LEU A 48 -7.86 4.13 14.56
CA LEU A 48 -8.25 3.99 13.15
C LEU A 48 -9.77 3.88 12.94
N VAL A 49 -10.50 3.34 13.91
CA VAL A 49 -11.94 3.07 13.83
C VAL A 49 -12.77 4.27 14.28
N ASP A 50 -12.39 4.91 15.39
CA ASP A 50 -13.13 5.99 16.03
C ASP A 50 -12.72 7.38 15.51
N ASP A 51 -11.62 7.48 14.76
CA ASP A 51 -11.27 8.73 14.07
C ASP A 51 -12.25 8.98 12.92
N ASP A 52 -12.95 10.11 12.96
CA ASP A 52 -14.00 10.46 11.97
C ASP A 52 -13.47 10.49 10.52
N ARG A 53 -12.16 10.61 10.31
CA ARG A 53 -11.54 10.71 8.98
C ARG A 53 -11.04 9.34 8.51
N LEU A 54 -10.19 8.69 9.29
CA LEU A 54 -9.64 7.36 8.97
C LEU A 54 -10.69 6.26 9.08
N GLY A 55 -11.58 6.34 10.07
CA GLY A 55 -12.69 5.42 10.25
C GLY A 55 -13.67 5.48 9.09
N ALA A 56 -13.99 6.68 8.60
CA ALA A 56 -14.83 6.83 7.41
C ALA A 56 -14.19 6.19 6.16
N LEU A 57 -12.86 6.26 6.02
CA LEU A 57 -12.13 5.73 4.87
C LEU A 57 -11.89 4.21 4.93
N PHE A 58 -11.52 3.68 6.11
CA PHE A 58 -11.01 2.30 6.25
C PHE A 58 -11.92 1.37 7.06
N ASN A 59 -12.91 1.91 7.76
CA ASN A 59 -13.83 1.14 8.59
C ASN A 59 -15.26 1.08 8.01
N THR A 60 -15.39 1.26 6.70
CA THR A 60 -16.66 1.16 5.98
C THR A 60 -16.55 0.16 4.83
N GLN A 61 -17.69 -0.35 4.37
CA GLN A 61 -17.73 -1.23 3.21
C GLN A 61 -17.35 -0.44 1.95
N THR A 62 -16.63 -1.10 1.03
CA THR A 62 -16.39 -0.55 -0.30
C THR A 62 -17.72 -0.26 -0.99
N THR A 63 -17.97 1.00 -1.30
CA THR A 63 -19.19 1.45 -1.97
C THR A 63 -19.11 1.31 -3.48
N GLU A 64 -17.92 1.49 -4.04
CA GLU A 64 -17.65 1.45 -5.48
C GLU A 64 -16.57 0.40 -5.77
N THR A 65 -16.92 -0.59 -6.59
CA THR A 65 -16.01 -1.67 -6.95
C THR A 65 -15.24 -1.34 -8.22
N MET A 66 -13.99 -1.82 -8.29
CA MET A 66 -13.15 -1.61 -9.45
C MET A 66 -13.63 -2.47 -10.62
N ASP A 67 -13.94 -1.82 -11.75
CA ASP A 67 -14.28 -2.46 -13.00
C ASP A 67 -13.08 -2.49 -13.94
N LEU A 68 -12.41 -3.64 -14.00
CA LEU A 68 -11.20 -3.88 -14.79
C LEU A 68 -11.45 -3.98 -16.31
N SER A 69 -12.70 -3.82 -16.77
CA SER A 69 -12.99 -3.74 -18.20
C SER A 69 -12.69 -2.38 -18.82
N ARG A 70 -12.43 -1.36 -17.98
CA ARG A 70 -12.18 0.03 -18.36
C ARG A 70 -11.05 0.64 -17.54
N PRO A 71 -10.51 1.80 -17.95
CA PRO A 71 -9.56 2.54 -17.12
C PRO A 71 -10.16 2.94 -15.78
N VAL A 72 -9.40 2.76 -14.71
CA VAL A 72 -9.79 3.09 -13.33
C VAL A 72 -8.75 4.01 -12.72
N VAL A 73 -9.23 5.02 -11.99
CA VAL A 73 -8.40 5.99 -11.28
C VAL A 73 -8.89 6.06 -9.84
N PHE A 74 -7.95 5.94 -8.90
CA PHE A 74 -8.19 6.32 -7.52
C PHE A 74 -7.91 7.82 -7.38
N ASP A 75 -8.96 8.64 -7.35
CA ASP A 75 -8.82 10.08 -7.15
C ASP A 75 -8.64 10.36 -5.65
N VAL A 76 -7.43 10.79 -5.29
CA VAL A 76 -7.05 11.17 -3.91
C VAL A 76 -6.86 12.68 -3.78
N SER A 77 -7.30 13.48 -4.75
CA SER A 77 -7.08 14.92 -4.78
C SER A 77 -7.70 15.67 -3.59
N SER A 78 -8.81 15.16 -3.05
CA SER A 78 -9.45 15.69 -1.85
C SER A 78 -8.58 15.58 -0.60
N LEU A 79 -7.55 14.72 -0.62
CA LEU A 79 -6.63 14.51 0.48
C LEU A 79 -5.39 15.40 0.37
N ASN A 80 -5.31 16.35 -0.55
CA ASN A 80 -4.10 17.15 -0.77
C ASN A 80 -3.59 17.93 0.45
N ASP A 81 -4.50 18.36 1.33
CA ASP A 81 -4.17 19.10 2.55
C ASP A 81 -3.98 18.19 3.79
N GLU A 82 -4.05 16.87 3.60
CA GLU A 82 -3.91 15.88 4.68
C GLU A 82 -2.47 15.64 5.11
N ASP A 83 -2.31 15.03 6.29
CA ASP A 83 -1.03 14.51 6.76
C ASP A 83 -0.45 13.49 5.77
N ASP A 84 0.87 13.54 5.56
CA ASP A 84 1.58 12.62 4.67
C ASP A 84 1.42 11.16 5.07
N ALA A 85 1.16 10.86 6.35
CA ALA A 85 0.83 9.54 6.84
C ALA A 85 -0.51 9.01 6.31
N ILE A 86 -1.54 9.86 6.31
CA ILE A 86 -2.87 9.52 5.82
C ILE A 86 -2.81 9.29 4.31
N LYS A 87 -2.17 10.19 3.57
CA LYS A 87 -1.98 10.07 2.12
C LYS A 87 -1.27 8.78 1.75
N ALA A 88 -0.16 8.48 2.41
CA ALA A 88 0.61 7.26 2.17
C ALA A 88 -0.22 6.01 2.45
N ALA A 89 -0.99 5.98 3.54
CA ALA A 89 -1.88 4.87 3.86
C ALA A 89 -2.95 4.67 2.78
N VAL A 90 -3.57 5.75 2.29
CA VAL A 90 -4.57 5.70 1.22
C VAL A 90 -3.94 5.22 -0.09
N LEU A 91 -2.84 5.83 -0.52
CA LEU A 91 -2.12 5.43 -1.75
C LEU A 91 -1.70 3.96 -1.70
N MET A 92 -1.10 3.50 -0.59
CA MET A 92 -0.73 2.10 -0.41
C MET A 92 -1.93 1.16 -0.47
N SER A 93 -3.07 1.57 0.09
CA SER A 93 -4.30 0.78 0.08
C SER A 93 -4.89 0.70 -1.33
N CYS A 94 -4.96 1.81 -2.05
CA CYS A 94 -5.38 1.89 -3.44
C CYS A 94 -4.50 1.02 -4.35
N TRP A 95 -3.17 1.11 -4.22
CA TRP A 95 -2.25 0.26 -5.00
C TRP A 95 -2.43 -1.21 -4.64
N SER A 96 -2.56 -1.54 -3.35
CA SER A 96 -2.78 -2.92 -2.90
C SER A 96 -4.07 -3.50 -3.47
N ALA A 97 -5.16 -2.73 -3.47
CA ALA A 97 -6.43 -3.13 -4.07
C ALA A 97 -6.32 -3.31 -5.59
N GLY A 98 -5.64 -2.37 -6.27
CA GLY A 98 -5.36 -2.41 -7.70
C GLY A 98 -4.63 -3.70 -8.12
N PHE A 99 -3.48 -3.95 -7.50
CA PHE A 99 -2.70 -5.15 -7.77
C PHE A 99 -3.39 -6.43 -7.31
N GLY A 100 -4.15 -6.39 -6.22
CA GLY A 100 -4.96 -7.53 -5.77
C GLY A 100 -5.95 -7.98 -6.84
N ALA A 101 -6.69 -7.05 -7.44
CA ALA A 101 -7.66 -7.39 -8.49
C ALA A 101 -7.00 -7.86 -9.79
N ILE A 102 -5.85 -7.30 -10.15
CA ILE A 102 -5.04 -7.78 -11.28
C ILE A 102 -4.61 -9.24 -11.04
N ASN A 103 -4.12 -9.56 -9.83
CA ASN A 103 -3.73 -10.91 -9.46
C ASN A 103 -4.91 -11.89 -9.53
N VAL A 104 -6.09 -11.48 -9.07
CA VAL A 104 -7.32 -12.29 -9.21
C VAL A 104 -7.64 -12.53 -10.69
N THR A 105 -7.57 -11.49 -11.53
CA THR A 105 -7.83 -11.62 -12.97
C THR A 105 -6.86 -12.57 -13.64
N HIS A 106 -5.56 -12.51 -13.29
CA HIS A 106 -4.57 -13.45 -13.80
C HIS A 106 -4.86 -14.88 -13.34
N ALA A 107 -5.17 -15.09 -12.06
CA ALA A 107 -5.51 -16.42 -11.55
C ALA A 107 -6.76 -17.02 -12.24
N LEU A 108 -7.77 -16.19 -12.52
CA LEU A 108 -8.95 -16.62 -13.29
C LEU A 108 -8.60 -16.97 -14.74
N ALA A 109 -7.70 -16.20 -15.37
CA ALA A 109 -7.22 -16.48 -16.72
C ALA A 109 -6.40 -17.78 -16.79
N ASP A 110 -5.51 -18.01 -15.82
CA ASP A 110 -4.71 -19.25 -15.72
C ASP A 110 -5.61 -20.48 -15.51
N ALA A 111 -6.73 -20.32 -14.80
CA ALA A 111 -7.76 -21.34 -14.65
C ALA A 111 -8.69 -21.49 -15.87
N GLY A 112 -8.54 -20.66 -16.90
CA GLY A 112 -9.39 -20.66 -18.09
C GLY A 112 -10.82 -20.14 -17.86
N LEU A 113 -11.06 -19.47 -16.74
CA LEU A 113 -12.36 -18.92 -16.35
C LEU A 113 -12.62 -17.54 -16.96
N GLU A 114 -11.56 -16.80 -17.26
CA GLU A 114 -11.60 -15.49 -17.91
C GLU A 114 -10.55 -15.36 -19.02
N PRO A 115 -10.72 -14.45 -20.00
CA PRO A 115 -9.68 -14.19 -20.99
C PRO A 115 -8.48 -13.48 -20.35
N GLN A 116 -7.26 -13.82 -20.80
CA GLN A 116 -6.05 -13.13 -20.38
C GLN A 116 -6.09 -11.65 -20.79
N ARG A 117 -5.85 -10.76 -19.81
CA ARG A 117 -5.76 -9.31 -20.01
C ARG A 117 -4.34 -8.83 -19.76
N ARG A 118 -4.01 -7.66 -20.33
CA ARG A 118 -2.77 -6.95 -20.03
C ARG A 118 -3.12 -5.64 -19.35
N PHE A 119 -2.37 -5.29 -18.32
CA PHE A 119 -2.62 -4.11 -17.52
C PHE A 119 -1.45 -3.14 -17.63
N PHE A 120 -1.74 -1.86 -17.48
CA PHE A 120 -0.73 -0.83 -17.32
C PHE A 120 -1.08 -0.03 -16.06
N VAL A 121 -0.24 -0.14 -15.03
CA VAL A 121 -0.48 0.47 -13.72
C VAL A 121 0.35 1.74 -13.59
N VAL A 122 -0.29 2.82 -13.16
CA VAL A 122 0.38 4.10 -12.88
C VAL A 122 0.42 4.31 -11.37
N LEU A 123 1.63 4.40 -10.83
CA LEU A 123 1.89 4.69 -9.42
C LEU A 123 2.38 6.13 -9.31
N ASP A 124 1.44 7.04 -9.12
CA ASP A 124 1.71 8.47 -8.97
C ASP A 124 2.02 8.86 -7.53
N GLU A 125 2.77 9.96 -7.35
CA GLU A 125 3.18 10.49 -6.04
C GLU A 125 3.94 9.46 -5.17
N LEU A 126 4.66 8.53 -5.81
CA LEU A 126 5.32 7.40 -5.14
C LEU A 126 6.21 7.86 -3.97
N TRP A 127 6.95 8.94 -4.19
CA TRP A 127 7.92 9.48 -3.26
C TRP A 127 7.33 9.90 -1.91
N ARG A 128 6.09 10.39 -1.87
CA ARG A 128 5.43 10.78 -0.61
C ARG A 128 5.30 9.57 0.29
N THR A 129 4.75 8.50 -0.28
CA THR A 129 4.57 7.24 0.41
C THR A 129 5.89 6.66 0.90
N LEU A 130 6.97 6.74 0.11
CA LEU A 130 8.26 6.19 0.53
C LEU A 130 8.84 6.90 1.76
N ARG A 131 8.57 8.20 1.93
CA ARG A 131 9.13 9.03 3.02
C ARG A 131 8.37 8.93 4.34
N THR A 132 7.13 8.45 4.32
CA THR A 132 6.25 8.47 5.48
C THR A 132 6.72 7.57 6.64
N ALA A 133 7.23 6.38 6.33
CA ALA A 133 7.66 5.44 7.35
C ALA A 133 8.76 4.49 6.84
N PRO A 134 9.69 4.06 7.73
CA PRO A 134 10.65 3.01 7.40
C PRO A 134 9.98 1.75 6.87
N GLY A 135 10.59 1.09 5.89
CA GLY A 135 10.09 -0.16 5.31
C GLY A 135 8.99 0.00 4.25
N LEU A 136 8.47 1.22 4.00
CA LEU A 136 7.52 1.44 2.90
C LEU A 136 8.15 1.22 1.52
N VAL A 137 9.47 1.41 1.37
CA VAL A 137 10.20 1.05 0.15
C VAL A 137 10.12 -0.45 -0.11
N ASP A 138 10.34 -1.29 0.91
CA ASP A 138 10.22 -2.74 0.78
C ASP A 138 8.79 -3.17 0.45
N ARG A 139 7.79 -2.50 1.03
CA ARG A 139 6.39 -2.78 0.75
C ARG A 139 6.03 -2.48 -0.70
N VAL A 140 6.52 -1.36 -1.25
CA VAL A 140 6.35 -1.00 -2.67
C VAL A 140 7.11 -1.97 -3.58
N ASP A 141 8.35 -2.34 -3.26
CA ASP A 141 9.11 -3.31 -4.07
C ASP A 141 8.36 -4.65 -4.13
N ALA A 142 7.90 -5.16 -2.99
CA ALA A 142 7.15 -6.42 -2.93
C ALA A 142 5.85 -6.37 -3.77
N LEU A 143 5.11 -5.26 -3.67
CA LEU A 143 3.84 -5.07 -4.37
C LEU A 143 4.04 -4.95 -5.89
N THR A 144 5.13 -4.34 -6.34
CA THR A 144 5.43 -4.15 -7.77
C THR A 144 6.19 -5.33 -8.40
N ARG A 145 6.91 -6.13 -7.59
CA ARG A 145 7.69 -7.28 -8.06
C ARG A 145 6.84 -8.45 -8.53
N LEU A 146 5.66 -8.66 -7.94
CA LEU A 146 4.73 -9.76 -8.28
C LEU A 146 4.21 -9.71 -9.72
N ASN A 147 4.43 -8.59 -10.44
CA ASN A 147 3.80 -8.31 -11.72
C ASN A 147 4.72 -8.42 -12.94
N ARG A 148 6.04 -8.58 -12.74
CA ARG A 148 7.00 -8.58 -13.85
C ARG A 148 7.01 -9.85 -14.70
N GLN A 149 6.39 -10.93 -14.22
CA GLN A 149 6.39 -12.18 -14.97
C GLN A 149 5.29 -12.22 -16.03
N TRP A 150 4.10 -11.64 -15.82
CA TRP A 150 2.98 -11.75 -16.77
C TRP A 150 2.18 -10.46 -16.96
N GLY A 151 2.14 -9.96 -18.19
CA GLY A 151 1.05 -9.09 -18.69
C GLY A 151 0.91 -7.68 -18.10
N VAL A 152 1.73 -7.26 -17.15
CA VAL A 152 1.59 -5.97 -16.45
C VAL A 152 2.78 -5.07 -16.75
N GLY A 153 2.50 -3.92 -17.38
CA GLY A 153 3.41 -2.78 -17.42
C GLY A 153 3.16 -1.86 -16.22
N GLN A 154 4.19 -1.13 -15.80
CA GLN A 154 4.03 -0.12 -14.75
C GLN A 154 4.80 1.16 -15.07
N ALA A 155 4.23 2.29 -14.66
CA ALA A 155 4.89 3.58 -14.60
C ALA A 155 4.91 4.05 -13.14
N MET A 156 6.08 4.47 -12.67
CA MET A 156 6.27 5.10 -11.36
C MET A 156 6.57 6.57 -11.61
N ILE A 157 5.77 7.45 -11.01
CA ILE A 157 5.87 8.90 -11.21
C ILE A 157 6.31 9.56 -9.90
N SER A 158 7.28 10.45 -10.01
CA SER A 158 7.85 11.23 -8.92
C SER A 158 8.28 12.61 -9.44
N HIS A 159 8.31 13.61 -8.56
CA HIS A 159 8.68 14.99 -8.92
C HIS A 159 10.19 15.18 -9.06
N THR A 160 10.99 14.47 -8.26
CA THR A 160 12.45 14.60 -8.28
C THR A 160 13.13 13.34 -7.76
N THR A 161 14.34 13.06 -8.28
CA THR A 161 15.18 12.00 -7.72
C THR A 161 15.71 12.32 -6.32
N ASP A 162 15.72 13.58 -5.93
CA ASP A 162 16.15 13.98 -4.60
C ASP A 162 15.17 13.48 -3.51
N ASP A 163 13.90 13.23 -3.86
CA ASP A 163 12.96 12.65 -2.90
C ASP A 163 13.36 11.22 -2.50
N LEU A 164 13.92 10.45 -3.44
CA LEU A 164 14.43 9.10 -3.16
C LEU A 164 15.70 9.16 -2.30
N LYS A 165 16.51 10.22 -2.45
CA LYS A 165 17.72 10.44 -1.64
C LYS A 165 17.40 11.02 -0.26
N ALA A 166 16.24 11.63 -0.08
CA ALA A 166 15.79 12.18 1.19
C ALA A 166 15.28 11.12 2.17
N LEU A 167 15.21 9.84 1.75
CA LEU A 167 14.82 8.74 2.63
C LEU A 167 15.79 8.59 3.81
N PRO A 168 15.30 8.29 5.02
CA PRO A 168 16.11 8.35 6.23
C PRO A 168 17.25 7.33 6.24
N SER A 169 16.99 6.09 5.81
CA SER A 169 17.98 5.02 5.83
C SER A 169 18.76 4.90 4.52
N ALA A 170 20.04 4.56 4.60
CA ALA A 170 20.86 4.32 3.41
C ALA A 170 20.38 3.12 2.59
N GLU A 171 19.82 2.12 3.27
CA GLU A 171 19.23 0.94 2.65
C GLU A 171 17.98 1.29 1.82
N ASP A 172 17.06 2.09 2.39
CA ASP A 172 15.86 2.57 1.69
C ASP A 172 16.23 3.41 0.47
N ARG A 173 17.23 4.29 0.60
CA ARG A 173 17.76 5.09 -0.52
C ARG A 173 18.27 4.18 -1.65
N ALA A 174 19.09 3.18 -1.33
CA ALA A 174 19.65 2.27 -2.32
C ALA A 174 18.54 1.46 -3.03
N LYS A 175 17.57 0.93 -2.29
CA LYS A 175 16.42 0.20 -2.86
C LYS A 175 15.56 1.08 -3.76
N ALA A 176 15.26 2.30 -3.31
CA ALA A 176 14.46 3.27 -4.05
C ALA A 176 15.14 3.71 -5.35
N LEU A 177 16.45 3.96 -5.34
CA LEU A 177 17.23 4.22 -6.55
C LEU A 177 17.19 3.03 -7.52
N GLY A 178 17.23 1.81 -6.97
CA GLY A 178 17.09 0.59 -7.76
C GLY A 178 15.75 0.50 -8.54
N PHE A 179 14.68 1.21 -8.13
CA PHE A 179 13.47 1.28 -8.95
C PHE A 179 13.72 1.95 -10.30
N VAL A 180 14.56 2.99 -10.33
CA VAL A 180 14.96 3.71 -11.53
C VAL A 180 15.92 2.87 -12.37
N GLU A 181 16.95 2.27 -11.75
CA GLU A 181 17.94 1.42 -12.46
C GLU A 181 17.28 0.22 -13.18
N ARG A 182 16.21 -0.33 -12.60
CA ARG A 182 15.50 -1.49 -13.15
C ARG A 182 14.36 -1.11 -14.10
N ALA A 183 14.18 0.18 -14.41
CA ALA A 183 13.16 0.63 -15.34
C ALA A 183 13.58 0.32 -16.78
N GLY A 184 12.65 -0.19 -17.59
CA GLY A 184 12.95 -0.48 -19.00
C GLY A 184 13.19 0.76 -19.85
N PHE A 185 12.64 1.91 -19.42
CA PHE A 185 12.93 3.23 -19.94
C PHE A 185 12.63 4.26 -18.84
N VAL A 186 13.27 5.42 -18.92
CA VAL A 186 13.05 6.54 -17.99
C VAL A 186 12.65 7.76 -18.82
N VAL A 187 11.58 8.44 -18.40
CA VAL A 187 11.14 9.71 -18.98
C VAL A 187 11.47 10.81 -18.00
N LEU A 188 12.27 11.79 -18.44
CA LEU A 188 12.66 12.93 -17.62
C LEU A 188 11.95 14.18 -18.14
N GLY A 189 11.20 14.83 -17.26
CA GLY A 189 10.65 16.16 -17.51
C GLY A 189 11.72 17.25 -17.35
N GLY A 190 11.28 18.49 -17.11
CA GLY A 190 12.20 19.58 -16.78
C GLY A 190 12.89 19.31 -15.44
N VAL A 191 14.17 18.94 -15.48
CA VAL A 191 14.99 18.70 -14.29
C VAL A 191 16.07 19.78 -14.12
N PRO A 192 16.35 20.23 -12.89
CA PRO A 192 17.45 21.17 -12.64
C PRO A 192 18.80 20.50 -12.89
N SER A 193 19.82 21.28 -13.26
CA SER A 193 21.15 20.75 -13.61
C SER A 193 21.77 19.84 -12.53
N ARG A 194 21.53 20.14 -11.24
CA ARG A 194 21.99 19.30 -10.12
C ARG A 194 21.43 17.87 -10.14
N GLU A 195 20.23 17.67 -10.70
CA GLU A 195 19.59 16.36 -10.79
C GLU A 195 20.07 15.57 -11.99
N VAL A 196 20.53 16.24 -13.04
CA VAL A 196 21.09 15.59 -14.23
C VAL A 196 22.30 14.74 -13.85
N ASP A 197 23.20 15.25 -13.02
CA ASP A 197 24.38 14.50 -12.57
C ASP A 197 24.00 13.26 -11.76
N ALA A 198 22.99 13.40 -10.89
CA ALA A 198 22.53 12.29 -10.07
C ALA A 198 21.79 11.22 -10.88
N LEU A 199 20.98 11.63 -11.86
CA LEU A 199 20.31 10.74 -12.79
C LEU A 199 21.32 10.02 -13.69
N SER A 200 22.36 10.71 -14.14
CA SER A 200 23.44 10.13 -14.95
C SER A 200 24.27 9.08 -14.22
N ALA A 201 24.22 9.06 -12.88
CA ALA A 201 24.88 8.03 -12.08
C ALA A 201 24.02 6.76 -11.93
N VAL A 202 22.74 6.82 -12.32
CA VAL A 202 21.73 5.76 -12.08
C VAL A 202 21.21 5.18 -13.41
N ILE A 203 21.23 5.95 -14.50
CA ILE A 203 20.73 5.57 -15.84
C ILE A 203 21.90 5.29 -16.80
#